data_AF-A0A3N5FVV1-F1
#
_entry.id   AF-A0A3N5FVV1-F1
#
_cell.length_a   1.000
_cell.length_b   1.000
_cell.length_c   1.000
_cell.angle_alpha   90.00
_cell.angle_beta   90.00
_cell.angle_gamma   90.00
#
_symmetry.space_group_name_H-M   'P 1'
#
loop_
_entity.id
_entity.type
_entity.pdbx_description
1 polymer ?
#
loop_
_entity_poly.entity_id
_entity_poly.type
_entity_poly.pdbx_seq_one_letter_code
_entity_poly.pdbx_strand_id
1 'polypeptide(L)'
;NPPVALYYMQGLNTTPVHGHAALFGVYGMLGMGLMLFCLRAMAPGAAWKEGIVKFAFWSINLGLMGMVILSLLPLGLMQTWGSVEHGYWYARSAEFLQTPVMETLRWLRVPGDTVFAIGAIALAWFVARLTLGPPRRTKTAEAGPEPVGLPVGSKAAG
;
A
#
# COMPACT_ATOMS: atom_id res chain seq x y z
N ASN A 1 10.81 4.24 22.08
CA ASN A 1 9.87 5.19 22.70
C ASN A 1 10.37 5.60 24.10
N PRO A 2 11.44 6.42 24.21
CA PRO A 2 11.91 6.88 25.51
C PRO A 2 11.03 8.03 26.06
N PRO A 3 10.71 8.07 27.37
CA PRO A 3 9.81 9.07 27.95
C PRO A 3 10.33 10.50 27.80
N VAL A 4 11.65 10.71 27.86
CA VAL A 4 12.28 12.02 27.62
C VAL A 4 12.03 12.55 26.21
N ALA A 5 11.95 11.65 25.23
CA ALA A 5 11.73 12.00 23.83
C ALA A 5 10.25 12.35 23.58
N LEU A 6 9.31 11.61 24.19
CA LEU A 6 7.89 11.93 24.11
C LEU A 6 7.52 13.26 24.77
N TYR A 7 8.21 13.64 25.84
CA TYR A 7 7.98 14.93 26.50
C TYR A 7 8.06 16.12 25.50
N TYR A 8 8.98 16.04 24.52
CA TYR A 8 9.15 17.09 23.51
C TYR A 8 8.41 16.82 22.20
N MET A 9 8.06 15.56 21.89
CA MET A 9 7.55 15.14 20.57
C MET A 9 6.08 14.75 20.53
N GLN A 10 5.46 14.51 21.69
CA GLN A 10 4.07 14.07 21.74
C GLN A 10 3.15 15.15 21.15
N GLY A 11 2.31 14.76 20.18
CA GLY A 11 1.40 15.70 19.52
C GLY A 11 2.03 16.54 18.41
N LEU A 12 3.28 16.27 18.02
CA LEU A 12 3.95 16.86 16.84
C LEU A 12 3.86 15.92 15.63
N ASN A 13 4.29 16.41 14.45
CA ASN A 13 4.22 15.69 13.18
C ASN A 13 5.04 14.37 13.14
N THR A 14 5.94 14.13 14.11
CA THR A 14 6.59 12.83 14.31
C THR A 14 5.61 11.72 14.70
N THR A 15 4.47 12.06 15.32
CA THR A 15 3.41 11.11 15.63
C THR A 15 2.70 10.63 14.35
N PRO A 16 2.23 11.51 13.44
CA PRO A 16 1.77 11.13 12.11
C PRO A 16 2.77 10.34 11.27
N VAL A 17 4.09 10.61 11.36
CA VAL A 17 5.12 9.79 10.69
C VAL A 17 4.99 8.33 11.14
N HIS A 18 5.05 8.09 12.45
CA HIS A 18 4.90 6.75 13.00
C HIS A 18 3.54 6.15 12.66
N GLY A 19 2.46 6.93 12.78
CA GLY A 19 1.10 6.51 12.50
C GLY A 19 0.91 5.99 11.07
N HIS A 20 1.33 6.74 10.05
CA HIS A 20 1.19 6.30 8.66
C HIS A 20 2.09 5.10 8.35
N ALA A 21 3.36 5.15 8.78
CA ALA A 21 4.31 4.07 8.52
C ALA A 21 3.90 2.75 9.21
N ALA A 22 3.42 2.81 10.46
CA ALA A 22 3.04 1.62 11.21
C ALA A 22 1.65 1.12 10.80
N LEU A 23 0.62 1.99 10.79
CA LEU A 23 -0.75 1.58 10.49
C LEU A 23 -0.86 1.06 9.07
N PHE A 24 -0.47 1.88 8.09
CA PHE A 24 -0.62 1.50 6.70
C PHE A 24 0.49 0.56 6.24
N GLY A 25 1.75 0.84 6.60
CA GLY A 25 2.88 0.02 6.18
C GLY A 25 2.87 -1.41 6.75
N VAL A 26 2.31 -1.62 7.94
CA VAL A 26 2.16 -2.97 8.52
C VAL A 26 0.75 -3.50 8.30
N TYR A 27 -0.25 -2.93 8.98
CA TYR A 27 -1.60 -3.50 8.98
C TYR A 27 -2.32 -3.31 7.64
N GLY A 28 -2.11 -2.18 6.96
CA GLY A 28 -2.62 -1.96 5.61
C GLY A 28 -2.07 -2.96 4.60
N MET A 29 -0.76 -3.18 4.60
CA MET A 29 -0.10 -4.14 3.71
C MET A 29 -0.53 -5.59 4.00
N LEU A 30 -0.62 -5.98 5.27
CA LEU A 30 -1.13 -7.30 5.67
C LEU A 30 -2.59 -7.49 5.25
N GLY A 31 -3.43 -6.47 5.44
CA GLY A 31 -4.83 -6.48 5.02
C GLY A 31 -4.99 -6.64 3.50
N MET A 32 -4.19 -5.91 2.71
CA MET A 32 -4.17 -6.06 1.24
C MET A 32 -3.69 -7.44 0.81
N GLY A 33 -2.67 -8.00 1.48
CA GLY A 33 -2.17 -9.34 1.22
C GLY A 33 -3.24 -10.42 1.45
N LEU A 34 -3.92 -10.36 2.61
CA LEU A 34 -5.00 -11.28 2.94
C LEU A 34 -6.19 -11.14 1.98
N MET A 35 -6.57 -9.90 1.65
CA MET A 35 -7.64 -9.63 0.68
C MET A 35 -7.34 -10.28 -0.67
N LEU A 36 -6.13 -10.07 -1.21
CA LEU A 36 -5.72 -10.65 -2.50
C LEU A 36 -5.66 -12.18 -2.43
N PHE A 37 -5.19 -12.74 -1.31
CA PHE A 37 -5.18 -14.18 -1.09
C PHE A 37 -6.59 -14.78 -1.13
N CYS A 38 -7.53 -14.21 -0.39
CA CYS A 38 -8.93 -14.64 -0.39
C CYS A 38 -9.57 -14.53 -1.79
N LEU A 39 -9.31 -13.42 -2.50
CA LEU A 39 -9.79 -13.24 -3.88
C LEU A 39 -9.22 -14.30 -4.83
N ARG A 40 -7.97 -14.69 -4.65
CA ARG A 40 -7.32 -15.73 -5.46
C ARG A 40 -7.91 -17.11 -5.20
N ALA A 41 -8.25 -17.42 -3.94
CA ALA A 41 -8.86 -18.67 -3.53
C ALA A 41 -10.33 -18.78 -4.02
N MET A 42 -11.08 -17.68 -4.00
CA MET A 42 -12.48 -17.65 -4.43
C MET A 42 -12.65 -17.78 -5.95
N ALA A 43 -11.68 -17.33 -6.75
CA ALA A 43 -11.74 -17.39 -8.21
C ALA A 43 -10.48 -18.03 -8.83
N PRO A 44 -10.30 -19.36 -8.70
CA PRO A 44 -9.06 -20.04 -9.11
C PRO A 44 -8.72 -19.90 -10.60
N GLY A 45 -9.74 -19.81 -11.45
CA GLY A 45 -9.62 -19.72 -12.91
C GLY A 45 -9.74 -18.30 -13.48
N ALA A 46 -9.85 -17.26 -12.65
CA ALA A 46 -9.95 -15.89 -13.15
C ALA A 46 -8.58 -15.41 -13.69
N ALA A 47 -8.58 -14.85 -14.90
CA ALA A 47 -7.38 -14.24 -15.47
C ALA A 47 -7.03 -12.92 -14.76
N TRP A 48 -5.94 -12.91 -13.98
CA TRP A 48 -5.47 -11.71 -13.29
C TRP A 48 -4.59 -10.86 -14.19
N LYS A 49 -4.81 -9.54 -14.17
CA LYS A 49 -3.86 -8.59 -14.76
C LYS A 49 -2.81 -8.23 -13.72
N GLU A 50 -1.79 -9.07 -13.59
CA GLU A 50 -0.70 -8.91 -12.61
C GLU A 50 -0.03 -7.52 -12.67
N GLY A 51 0.02 -6.90 -13.85
CA GLY A 51 0.57 -5.56 -14.03
C GLY A 51 -0.14 -4.49 -13.20
N ILE A 52 -1.47 -4.56 -13.02
CA ILE A 52 -2.23 -3.57 -12.24
C ILE A 52 -1.92 -3.74 -10.75
N VAL A 53 -1.86 -4.98 -10.26
CA VAL A 53 -1.55 -5.28 -8.85
C VAL A 53 -0.11 -4.88 -8.53
N LYS A 54 0.84 -5.19 -9.41
CA LYS A 54 2.25 -4.77 -9.26
C LYS A 54 2.38 -3.26 -9.26
N PHE A 55 1.69 -2.56 -10.17
CA PHE A 55 1.67 -1.10 -10.19
C PHE A 55 1.10 -0.52 -8.89
N ALA A 56 -0.04 -1.03 -8.44
CA ALA A 56 -0.66 -0.58 -7.19
C ALA A 56 0.27 -0.78 -5.99
N PHE A 57 0.91 -1.95 -5.89
CA PHE A 57 1.88 -2.24 -4.84
C PHE A 57 3.01 -1.22 -4.78
N TRP A 58 3.67 -0.97 -5.92
CA TRP A 58 4.78 -0.01 -5.97
C TRP A 58 4.32 1.43 -5.75
N SER A 59 3.22 1.84 -6.36
CA SER A 59 2.66 3.19 -6.23
C SER A 59 2.29 3.49 -4.77
N ILE A 60 1.64 2.55 -4.09
CA ILE A 60 1.27 2.69 -2.68
C ILE A 60 2.51 2.80 -1.78
N ASN A 61 3.51 1.93 -1.97
CA ASN A 61 4.73 1.95 -1.15
C ASN A 61 5.58 3.21 -1.39
N LEU A 62 5.76 3.61 -2.65
CA LEU A 62 6.50 4.82 -3.01
C LEU A 62 5.75 6.08 -2.57
N GLY A 63 4.42 6.10 -2.66
CA GLY A 63 3.61 7.19 -2.14
C GLY A 63 3.70 7.33 -0.62
N LEU A 64 3.64 6.21 0.12
CA LEU A 64 3.83 6.17 1.57
C LEU A 64 5.23 6.65 1.97
N MET A 65 6.25 6.17 1.28
CA MET A 65 7.62 6.62 1.49
C MET A 65 7.77 8.12 1.20
N GLY A 66 7.20 8.60 0.08
CA GLY A 66 7.23 10.01 -0.32
C GLY A 66 6.57 10.93 0.70
N MET A 67 5.35 10.62 1.16
CA MET A 67 4.64 11.46 2.14
C MET A 67 5.42 11.56 3.46
N VAL A 68 6.11 10.48 3.86
CA VAL A 68 6.88 10.44 5.11
C VAL A 68 8.19 11.22 4.95
N ILE A 69 8.99 10.91 3.93
CA ILE A 69 10.35 11.45 3.80
C ILE A 69 10.34 12.91 3.33
N LEU A 70 9.47 13.28 2.40
CA LEU A 70 9.49 14.61 1.80
C LEU A 70 8.82 15.67 2.68
N SER A 71 7.88 15.27 3.54
CA SER A 71 7.04 16.19 4.28
C SER A 71 7.00 15.91 5.77
N LEU A 72 6.37 14.80 6.19
CA LEU A 72 6.06 14.58 7.61
C LEU A 72 7.30 14.49 8.50
N LEU A 73 8.35 13.81 8.04
CA LEU A 73 9.58 13.63 8.80
C LEU A 73 10.34 14.96 8.96
N PRO A 74 10.65 15.73 7.90
CA PRO A 74 11.24 17.07 8.04
C PRO A 74 10.41 18.01 8.93
N LEU A 75 9.08 18.05 8.74
CA LEU A 75 8.18 18.85 9.56
C LEU A 75 8.24 18.45 11.04
N GLY A 76 8.20 17.15 11.32
CA GLY A 76 8.28 16.61 12.68
C GLY A 76 9.62 16.92 13.35
N LEU A 77 10.72 16.82 12.62
CA LEU A 77 12.06 17.14 13.14
C LEU A 77 12.20 18.62 13.47
N MET A 78 11.75 19.51 12.57
CA MET A 78 11.76 20.95 12.84
C MET A 78 10.89 21.31 14.04
N GLN A 79 9.68 20.74 14.14
CA GLN A 79 8.81 20.94 15.30
C GLN A 79 9.43 20.43 16.60
N THR A 80 10.09 19.27 16.55
CA THR A 80 10.78 18.71 17.71
C THR A 80 11.92 19.62 18.16
N TRP A 81 12.69 20.14 17.20
CA TRP A 81 13.76 21.08 17.47
C TRP A 81 13.24 22.36 18.13
N GLY A 82 12.20 22.97 17.56
CA GLY A 82 11.56 24.15 18.14
C GLY A 82 10.99 23.90 19.54
N SER A 83 10.46 22.70 19.79
CA SER A 83 9.94 22.28 21.09
C SER A 83 11.05 22.18 22.15
N VAL A 84 12.22 21.68 21.77
CA VAL A 84 13.39 21.56 22.66
C VAL A 84 14.02 22.91 22.96
N GLU A 85 14.16 23.78 21.96
CA GLU A 85 14.91 25.03 22.09
C GLU A 85 14.06 26.17 22.69
N HIS A 86 12.79 26.29 22.28
CA HIS A 86 11.91 27.42 22.63
C HIS A 86 10.68 26.99 23.45
N GLY A 87 10.49 25.68 23.66
CA GLY A 87 9.37 25.11 24.38
C GLY A 87 8.23 24.64 23.46
N TYR A 88 7.41 23.71 23.99
CA TYR A 88 6.33 23.07 23.23
C TYR A 88 5.26 24.06 22.70
N TRP A 89 5.02 25.16 23.41
CA TRP A 89 4.08 26.20 22.98
C TRP A 89 4.50 26.84 21.66
N TYR A 90 5.80 27.05 21.46
CA TYR A 90 6.36 27.64 20.26
C TYR A 90 6.27 26.68 19.06
N ALA A 91 6.57 25.39 19.28
CA ALA A 91 6.44 24.36 18.23
C ALA A 91 5.02 24.20 17.66
N ARG A 92 4.00 24.70 18.37
CA ARG A 92 2.60 24.74 17.93
C ARG A 92 2.06 26.15 17.70
N SER A 93 2.89 27.19 17.80
CA SER A 93 2.44 28.56 17.57
C SER A 93 2.14 28.80 16.10
N ALA A 94 1.24 29.75 15.81
CA ALA A 94 0.93 30.14 14.44
C ALA A 94 2.19 30.72 13.74
N GLU A 95 3.00 31.45 14.48
CA GLU A 95 4.25 32.07 13.99
C GLU A 95 5.21 31.01 13.45
N PHE A 96 5.37 29.89 14.16
CA PHE A 96 6.23 28.80 13.71
C PHE A 96 5.61 28.01 12.55
N LEU A 97 4.31 27.69 12.64
CA LEU A 97 3.62 26.85 11.65
C LEU A 97 3.37 27.55 10.31
N GLN A 98 3.30 28.88 10.29
CA GLN A 98 3.09 29.69 9.08
C GLN A 98 4.40 30.16 8.44
N THR A 99 5.55 29.70 8.92
CA THR A 99 6.83 30.01 8.26
C THR A 99 6.84 29.49 6.82
N PRO A 100 7.49 30.20 5.87
CA PRO A 100 7.55 29.78 4.47
C PRO A 100 8.10 28.36 4.27
N VAL A 101 9.04 27.95 5.13
CA VAL A 101 9.63 26.61 5.11
C VAL A 101 8.61 25.54 5.49
N MET A 102 7.83 25.77 6.56
CA MET A 102 6.77 24.84 6.98
C MET A 102 5.70 24.67 5.91
N GLU A 103 5.29 25.77 5.27
CA GLU A 103 4.34 25.73 4.16
C GLU A 103 4.91 24.97 2.96
N THR A 104 6.17 25.19 2.61
CA THR A 104 6.83 24.45 1.52
C THR A 104 6.86 22.95 1.80
N LEU A 105 7.26 22.55 3.00
CA LEU A 105 7.30 21.14 3.41
C LEU A 105 5.89 20.52 3.46
N ARG A 106 4.85 21.30 3.80
CA ARG A 106 3.45 20.85 3.76
C ARG A 106 3.01 20.57 2.33
N TRP A 107 3.38 21.42 1.38
CA TRP A 107 3.07 21.23 -0.04
C TRP A 107 3.86 20.09 -0.69
N LEU A 108 5.09 19.83 -0.25
CA LEU A 108 5.86 18.66 -0.67
C LEU A 108 5.22 17.32 -0.30
N ARG A 109 4.17 17.33 0.53
CA ARG A 109 3.34 16.15 0.80
C ARG A 109 2.49 15.74 -0.41
N VAL A 110 1.98 16.72 -1.17
CA VAL A 110 0.99 16.50 -2.24
C VAL A 110 1.47 15.51 -3.31
N PRO A 111 2.73 15.55 -3.78
CA PRO A 111 3.23 14.55 -4.71
C PRO A 111 3.17 13.11 -4.15
N GLY A 112 3.55 12.91 -2.89
CA GLY A 112 3.49 11.61 -2.22
C GLY A 112 2.06 11.11 -2.06
N ASP A 113 1.16 11.98 -1.59
CA ASP A 113 -0.27 11.67 -1.44
C ASP A 113 -0.92 11.33 -2.79
N THR A 114 -0.54 12.02 -3.87
CA THR A 114 -1.06 11.76 -5.22
C THR A 114 -0.63 10.39 -5.73
N VAL A 115 0.65 10.04 -5.61
CA VAL A 115 1.17 8.72 -6.01
C VAL A 115 0.53 7.60 -5.17
N PHE A 116 0.34 7.83 -3.88
CA PHE A 116 -0.37 6.89 -3.01
C PHE A 116 -1.82 6.69 -3.44
N ALA A 117 -2.55 7.77 -3.69
CA ALA A 117 -3.96 7.74 -4.11
C ALA A 117 -4.15 7.02 -5.45
N ILE A 118 -3.28 7.27 -6.43
CA ILE A 118 -3.29 6.57 -7.73
C ILE A 118 -3.15 5.06 -7.53
N GLY A 119 -2.24 4.63 -6.65
CA GLY A 119 -2.05 3.22 -6.32
C GLY A 119 -3.28 2.59 -5.65
N ALA A 120 -3.88 3.28 -4.69
CA ALA A 120 -5.10 2.84 -4.02
C ALA A 120 -6.29 2.71 -4.99
N ILE A 121 -6.47 3.69 -5.88
CA ILE A 121 -7.50 3.66 -6.93
C ILE A 121 -7.26 2.49 -7.89
N ALA A 122 -6.01 2.26 -8.30
CA ALA A 122 -5.67 1.14 -9.18
C ALA A 122 -6.00 -0.23 -8.54
N LEU A 123 -5.76 -0.37 -7.23
CA LEU A 123 -6.13 -1.58 -6.48
C LEU A 123 -7.65 -1.72 -6.34
N ALA A 124 -8.36 -0.65 -5.97
CA ALA A 124 -9.82 -0.66 -5.87
C ALA A 124 -10.47 -1.01 -7.21
N TRP A 125 -9.96 -0.43 -8.30
CA TRP A 125 -10.38 -0.76 -9.66
C TRP A 125 -10.12 -2.22 -10.03
N PHE A 126 -8.96 -2.77 -9.64
CA PHE A 126 -8.65 -4.19 -9.83
C PHE A 126 -9.66 -5.09 -9.13
N VAL A 127 -9.95 -4.81 -7.85
CA VAL A 127 -10.91 -5.58 -7.05
C VAL A 127 -12.32 -5.46 -7.65
N ALA A 128 -12.79 -4.24 -7.94
CA ALA A 128 -14.10 -3.99 -8.53
C ALA A 128 -14.27 -4.70 -9.88
N ARG A 129 -13.24 -4.69 -10.72
CA ARG A 129 -13.26 -5.40 -12.01
C ARG A 129 -13.34 -6.92 -11.83
N LEU A 130 -12.70 -7.46 -10.81
CA LEU A 130 -12.69 -8.90 -10.53
C LEU A 130 -14.03 -9.38 -9.96
N THR A 131 -14.69 -8.56 -9.13
CA THR A 131 -15.96 -8.91 -8.46
C THR A 131 -17.20 -8.59 -9.29
N LEU A 132 -17.19 -7.50 -10.07
CA LEU A 132 -18.33 -7.05 -10.88
C LEU A 132 -18.22 -7.42 -12.37
N GLY A 133 -17.03 -7.85 -12.82
CA GLY A 133 -16.80 -8.21 -14.22
C GLY A 133 -17.40 -9.58 -14.57
N PRO A 134 -17.80 -9.81 -15.84
CA PRO A 134 -18.30 -11.10 -16.27
C PRO A 134 -17.21 -12.18 -16.12
N PRO A 135 -17.57 -13.41 -15.69
CA PRO A 135 -16.62 -14.47 -15.42
C PRO A 135 -15.86 -14.84 -16.70
N ARG A 136 -14.61 -14.37 -16.82
CA ARG A 136 -13.71 -14.81 -17.89
C ARG A 136 -13.12 -16.15 -17.47
N ARG A 137 -13.73 -17.23 -17.98
CA ARG A 137 -13.16 -18.57 -17.98
C ARG A 137 -11.86 -18.55 -18.79
N THR A 138 -10.73 -18.88 -18.16
CA THR A 138 -9.52 -19.23 -18.89
C THR A 138 -9.78 -20.52 -19.67
N LYS A 139 -9.41 -20.54 -20.95
CA LYS A 139 -9.59 -21.69 -21.88
C LYS A 139 -8.76 -22.93 -21.51
N THR A 140 -8.01 -22.91 -20.41
CA THR A 140 -7.04 -23.97 -20.08
C THR A 140 -7.67 -25.19 -19.39
N ALA A 141 -8.96 -25.15 -19.03
CA ALA A 141 -9.63 -26.26 -18.33
C ALA A 141 -10.23 -27.35 -19.25
N GLU A 142 -10.01 -27.28 -20.57
CA GLU A 142 -10.48 -28.31 -21.54
C GLU A 142 -9.38 -29.28 -22.01
N ALA A 143 -8.18 -29.24 -21.42
CA ALA A 143 -7.28 -30.39 -21.54
C ALA A 143 -7.68 -31.44 -20.49
N GLY A 144 -8.77 -32.16 -20.76
CA GLY A 144 -9.08 -33.39 -20.04
C GLY A 144 -7.88 -34.35 -20.11
N PRO A 145 -7.68 -35.22 -19.10
CA PRO A 145 -6.60 -36.20 -19.16
C PRO A 145 -6.75 -36.98 -20.47
N GLU A 146 -5.69 -36.99 -21.29
CA GLU A 146 -5.63 -37.83 -22.48
C GLU A 146 -6.01 -39.25 -22.06
N PRO A 147 -6.94 -39.94 -22.74
CA PRO A 147 -7.26 -41.30 -22.40
C PRO A 147 -5.97 -42.12 -22.57
N VAL A 148 -5.42 -42.59 -21.44
CA VAL A 148 -4.31 -43.55 -21.42
C VAL A 148 -4.78 -44.74 -22.24
N GLY A 149 -4.24 -44.86 -23.45
CA GLY A 149 -4.53 -45.95 -24.36
C GLY A 149 -4.14 -47.27 -23.70
N LEU A 150 -5.13 -48.00 -23.20
CA LEU A 150 -4.93 -49.39 -22.81
C LEU A 150 -4.56 -50.18 -24.08
N PRO A 151 -3.48 -50.97 -24.09
CA PRO A 151 -3.18 -51.84 -25.21
C PRO A 151 -4.33 -52.84 -25.34
N VAL A 152 -5.13 -52.69 -26.40
CA VAL A 152 -6.14 -53.69 -26.77
C VAL A 152 -5.37 -54.94 -27.19
N GLY A 153 -5.47 -55.98 -26.37
CA GLY A 153 -4.85 -57.27 -26.64
C GLY A 153 -5.22 -57.78 -28.03
N SER A 154 -4.20 -58.04 -28.83
CA SER A 154 -4.31 -58.72 -30.12
C SER A 154 -4.95 -60.10 -29.89
N LYS A 155 -6.18 -60.26 -30.36
CA LYS A 155 -6.83 -61.56 -30.44
C LYS A 155 -6.05 -62.46 -31.41
N ALA A 156 -5.84 -63.69 -30.98
CA ALA A 156 -5.45 -64.81 -31.82
C ALA A 156 -6.45 -64.99 -32.98
N ALA A 157 -5.93 -65.15 -34.19
CA ALA A 157 -6.59 -65.84 -35.30
C ALA A 157 -5.56 -66.05 -36.43
N GLY A 158 -5.35 -67.31 -36.82
CA GLY A 158 -4.62 -67.71 -38.03
C GLY A 158 -3.40 -68.58 -37.77
#